data_AF-A0A959QAP4-F1
#
_entry.id   AF-A0A959QAP4-F1
#
_cell.length_a   1.000
_cell.length_b   1.000
_cell.length_c   1.000
_cell.angle_alpha   90.00
_cell.angle_beta   90.00
_cell.angle_gamma   90.00
#
_symmetry.space_group_name_H-M   'P 1'
#
loop_
_entity.id
_entity.type
_entity.pdbx_description
1 polymer ?
#
loop_
_entity_poly.entity_id
_entity_poly.type
_entity_poly.pdbx_seq_one_letter_code
_entity_poly.pdbx_strand_id
1 'polypeptide(L)'
;MHDLTDLYRDRQRQFATSAAHLERSYNRGSLLRLAFFLLGAGLLIFAWTEWAWWYAAILSFGLLLAFALFVGYHERIAARRRHQERLAEVNRREAEALAGDWSAFPDGKEFQDAEHPYALDLDLFGPHSLFQFLNRTSTSVGRARLAAFLSAPASPAQLADRQRAIATLSDEIDWRQNFQAIGWQTDDDPHHLDSLRQWLARPPFVAGRAAMNLALVGLPLLGLAGLILWIIVLPWYAALLF
;
A
#
# COMPACT_ATOMS: atom_id res chain seq x y z
N MET A 1 -12.15 34.09 -9.73
CA MET A 1 -11.54 32.80 -9.37
C MET A 1 -12.04 32.48 -7.97
N HIS A 2 -12.83 31.42 -7.78
CA HIS A 2 -12.90 30.83 -6.44
C HIS A 2 -11.45 30.52 -6.01
N ASP A 3 -11.07 30.93 -4.82
CA ASP A 3 -9.70 30.78 -4.34
C ASP A 3 -9.37 29.26 -4.30
N LEU A 4 -8.32 28.83 -5.00
CA LEU A 4 -7.87 27.44 -4.99
C LEU A 4 -7.58 26.95 -3.57
N THR A 5 -7.20 27.90 -2.68
CA THR A 5 -7.03 27.67 -1.26
C THR A 5 -8.32 27.18 -0.59
N ASP A 6 -9.46 27.80 -0.91
CA ASP A 6 -10.76 27.41 -0.37
C ASP A 6 -11.17 26.03 -0.88
N LEU A 7 -10.95 25.76 -2.17
CA LEU A 7 -11.20 24.44 -2.76
C LEU A 7 -10.43 23.33 -2.02
N TYR A 8 -9.13 23.51 -1.79
CA TYR A 8 -8.33 22.52 -1.08
C TYR A 8 -8.73 22.39 0.40
N ARG A 9 -9.05 23.49 1.09
CA ARG A 9 -9.53 23.45 2.48
C ARG A 9 -10.87 22.72 2.62
N ASP A 10 -11.80 22.94 1.70
CA ASP A 10 -13.10 22.28 1.72
C ASP A 10 -12.95 20.77 1.44
N ARG A 11 -12.12 20.40 0.47
CA ARG A 11 -11.81 18.99 0.18
C ARG A 11 -11.08 18.31 1.34
N GLN A 12 -10.13 18.99 1.98
CA GLN A 12 -9.46 18.51 3.19
C GLN A 12 -10.50 18.17 4.27
N ARG A 13 -11.42 19.09 4.56
CA ARG A 13 -12.50 18.89 5.56
C ARG A 13 -13.42 17.74 5.18
N GLN A 14 -13.82 17.65 3.92
CA GLN A 14 -14.68 16.59 3.40
C GLN A 14 -14.05 15.20 3.59
N PHE A 15 -12.79 15.04 3.18
CA PHE A 15 -12.09 13.76 3.28
C PHE A 15 -11.72 13.41 4.73
N ALA A 16 -11.33 14.40 5.55
CA ALA A 16 -11.08 14.20 6.98
C ALA A 16 -12.36 13.76 7.73
N THR A 17 -13.51 14.35 7.39
CA THR A 17 -14.81 13.94 7.96
C THR A 17 -15.17 12.51 7.54
N SER A 18 -14.95 12.18 6.27
CA SER A 18 -15.18 10.83 5.73
C SER A 18 -14.28 9.79 6.41
N ALA A 19 -13.00 10.12 6.64
CA ALA A 19 -12.07 9.29 7.40
C ALA A 19 -12.55 9.06 8.85
N ALA A 20 -13.00 10.11 9.54
CA ALA A 20 -13.52 10.00 10.91
C ALA A 20 -14.78 9.12 11.00
N HIS A 21 -15.68 9.18 10.02
CA HIS A 21 -16.84 8.28 9.95
C HIS A 21 -16.43 6.81 9.76
N LEU A 22 -15.43 6.56 8.91
CA LEU A 22 -14.88 5.21 8.71
C LEU A 22 -14.14 4.71 9.95
N GLU A 23 -13.46 5.59 10.67
CA GLU A 23 -12.77 5.27 11.94
C GLU A 23 -13.75 4.79 13.02
N ARG A 24 -14.89 5.49 13.19
CA ARG A 24 -15.95 5.04 14.12
C ARG A 24 -16.47 3.66 13.75
N SER A 25 -16.63 3.39 12.46
CA SER A 25 -17.10 2.09 11.96
C SER A 25 -16.06 0.99 12.21
N TYR A 26 -14.77 1.31 12.00
CA TYR A 26 -13.64 0.45 12.31
C TYR A 26 -13.57 0.11 13.81
N ASN A 27 -13.67 1.11 14.69
CA ASN A 27 -13.57 0.89 16.14
C ASN A 27 -14.71 0.02 16.68
N ARG A 28 -15.94 0.20 16.17
CA ARG A 28 -17.07 -0.69 16.47
C ARG A 28 -16.80 -2.12 15.99
N GLY A 29 -16.21 -2.29 14.81
CA GLY A 29 -15.77 -3.59 14.29
C GLY A 29 -14.74 -4.26 15.19
N SER A 30 -13.82 -3.52 15.78
CA SER A 30 -12.82 -4.06 16.72
C SER A 30 -13.46 -4.71 17.96
N LEU A 31 -14.44 -4.04 18.57
CA LEU A 31 -15.19 -4.60 19.71
C LEU A 31 -15.99 -5.84 19.31
N LEU A 32 -16.65 -5.81 18.13
CA LEU A 32 -17.37 -6.97 17.60
C LEU A 32 -16.45 -8.15 17.31
N ARG A 33 -15.20 -7.90 16.88
CA ARG A 33 -14.18 -8.94 16.68
C ARG A 33 -13.89 -9.68 17.97
N LEU A 34 -13.68 -8.93 19.07
CA LEU A 34 -13.41 -9.52 20.38
C LEU A 34 -14.60 -10.34 20.88
N ALA A 35 -15.82 -9.79 20.76
CA ALA A 35 -17.04 -10.51 21.12
C ALA A 35 -17.20 -11.80 20.29
N PHE A 36 -16.98 -11.73 18.98
CA PHE A 36 -17.02 -12.90 18.10
C PHE A 36 -16.00 -13.96 18.50
N PHE A 37 -14.76 -13.56 18.85
CA PHE A 37 -13.73 -14.49 19.29
C PHE A 37 -14.10 -15.18 20.60
N LEU A 38 -14.53 -14.41 21.61
CA LEU A 38 -14.91 -14.97 22.92
C LEU A 38 -16.13 -15.87 22.85
N LEU A 39 -17.19 -15.43 22.14
CA LEU A 39 -18.41 -16.23 21.95
C LEU A 39 -18.12 -17.47 21.09
N GLY A 40 -17.34 -17.31 20.02
CA GLY A 40 -16.93 -18.41 19.15
C GLY A 40 -16.12 -19.45 19.92
N ALA A 41 -15.14 -19.04 20.72
CA ALA A 41 -14.37 -19.95 21.55
C ALA A 41 -15.25 -20.70 22.56
N GLY A 42 -16.17 -20.00 23.24
CA GLY A 42 -17.12 -20.64 24.16
C GLY A 42 -18.03 -21.66 23.47
N LEU A 43 -18.57 -21.32 22.29
CA LEU A 43 -19.38 -22.23 21.48
C LEU A 43 -18.60 -23.45 21.01
N LEU A 44 -17.33 -23.27 20.63
CA LEU A 44 -16.47 -24.37 20.23
C LEU A 44 -16.18 -25.30 21.38
N ILE A 45 -15.82 -24.77 22.57
CA ILE A 45 -15.59 -25.61 23.76
C ILE A 45 -16.84 -26.42 24.08
N PHE A 46 -18.01 -25.78 24.10
CA PHE A 46 -19.29 -26.47 24.34
C PHE A 46 -19.58 -27.54 23.28
N ALA A 47 -19.46 -27.22 22.00
CA ALA A 47 -19.76 -28.15 20.91
C ALA A 47 -18.81 -29.35 20.89
N TRP A 48 -17.52 -29.15 21.17
CA TRP A 48 -16.54 -30.25 21.24
C TRP A 48 -16.70 -31.12 22.50
N THR A 49 -17.40 -30.64 23.53
CA THR A 49 -17.69 -31.39 24.76
C THR A 49 -18.99 -32.18 24.66
N GLU A 50 -20.05 -31.57 24.12
CA GLU A 50 -21.41 -32.09 24.21
C GLU A 50 -21.94 -32.69 22.89
N TRP A 51 -21.40 -32.29 21.73
CA TRP A 51 -21.91 -32.73 20.43
C TRP A 51 -21.04 -33.82 19.82
N ALA A 52 -21.62 -34.57 18.87
CA ALA A 52 -20.83 -35.49 18.06
C ALA A 52 -19.75 -34.72 17.27
N TRP A 53 -18.56 -35.31 17.16
CA TRP A 53 -17.36 -34.68 16.60
C TRP A 53 -17.57 -34.02 15.22
N TRP A 54 -18.43 -34.60 14.38
CA TRP A 54 -18.70 -34.08 13.04
C TRP A 54 -19.56 -32.81 13.04
N TYR A 55 -20.52 -32.68 13.97
CA TYR A 55 -21.25 -31.41 14.16
C TYR A 55 -20.31 -30.31 14.68
N ALA A 56 -19.44 -30.65 15.64
CA ALA A 56 -18.43 -29.72 16.15
C ALA A 56 -17.43 -29.29 15.06
N ALA A 57 -17.03 -30.21 14.18
CA ALA A 57 -16.16 -29.92 13.04
C ALA A 57 -16.83 -28.97 12.02
N ILE A 58 -18.10 -29.20 11.68
CA ILE A 58 -18.87 -28.30 10.78
C ILE A 58 -18.99 -26.90 11.38
N LEU A 59 -19.32 -26.80 12.68
CA LEU A 59 -19.39 -25.51 13.38
C LEU A 59 -18.02 -24.80 13.38
N SER A 60 -16.94 -25.54 13.63
CA SER A 60 -15.57 -25.01 13.63
C SER A 60 -15.22 -24.40 12.27
N PHE A 61 -15.49 -25.13 11.19
CA PHE A 61 -15.27 -24.63 9.84
C PHE A 61 -16.13 -23.40 9.53
N GLY A 62 -17.41 -23.42 9.91
CA GLY A 62 -18.32 -22.29 9.73
C GLY A 62 -17.88 -21.02 10.46
N LEU A 63 -17.45 -21.15 11.72
CA LEU A 63 -16.93 -20.03 12.51
C LEU A 63 -15.61 -19.49 11.94
N LEU A 64 -14.72 -20.37 11.49
CA LEU A 64 -13.47 -19.97 10.86
C LEU A 64 -13.72 -19.20 9.56
N LEU A 65 -14.64 -19.68 8.71
CA LEU A 65 -15.03 -18.99 7.48
C LEU A 65 -15.67 -17.63 7.79
N ALA A 66 -16.60 -17.57 8.75
CA ALA A 66 -17.24 -16.33 9.16
C ALA A 66 -16.22 -15.31 9.70
N PHE A 67 -15.24 -15.77 10.49
CA PHE A 67 -14.16 -14.94 10.99
C PHE A 67 -13.27 -14.41 9.85
N ALA A 68 -12.90 -15.26 8.89
CA ALA A 68 -12.10 -14.85 7.74
C ALA A 68 -12.80 -13.78 6.89
N LEU A 69 -14.10 -13.96 6.62
CA LEU A 69 -14.93 -12.96 5.93
C LEU A 69 -15.02 -11.64 6.71
N PHE A 70 -15.19 -11.72 8.02
CA PHE A 70 -15.23 -10.55 8.90
C PHE A 70 -13.91 -9.79 8.90
N VAL A 71 -12.77 -10.48 8.98
CA VAL A 71 -11.43 -9.88 8.89
C VAL A 71 -11.27 -9.16 7.54
N GLY A 72 -11.65 -9.80 6.43
CA GLY A 72 -11.59 -9.19 5.11
C GLY A 72 -12.46 -7.93 4.98
N TYR A 73 -13.66 -7.93 5.56
CA TYR A 73 -14.51 -6.73 5.63
C TYR A 73 -13.87 -5.61 6.43
N HIS A 74 -13.29 -5.92 7.58
CA HIS A 74 -12.61 -4.96 8.46
C HIS A 74 -11.40 -4.32 7.77
N GLU A 75 -10.60 -5.11 7.06
CA GLU A 75 -9.47 -4.60 6.27
C GLU A 75 -9.90 -3.67 5.15
N ARG A 76 -11.05 -3.93 4.51
CA ARG A 76 -11.61 -3.01 3.48
C ARG A 76 -11.99 -1.66 4.08
N ILE A 77 -12.59 -1.64 5.28
CA ILE A 77 -12.88 -0.38 5.98
C ILE A 77 -11.59 0.35 6.31
N ALA A 78 -10.59 -0.37 6.85
CA ALA A 78 -9.30 0.19 7.20
C ALA A 78 -8.60 0.81 5.97
N ALA A 79 -8.61 0.11 4.84
CA ALA A 79 -8.03 0.59 3.59
C ALA A 79 -8.74 1.86 3.08
N ARG A 80 -10.08 1.88 3.11
CA ARG A 80 -10.87 3.07 2.75
C ARG A 80 -10.55 4.25 3.68
N ARG A 81 -10.44 4.02 4.99
CA ARG A 81 -10.09 5.06 5.97
C ARG A 81 -8.74 5.67 5.65
N ARG A 82 -7.69 4.84 5.49
CA ARG A 82 -6.34 5.28 5.12
C ARG A 82 -6.31 6.06 3.81
N HIS A 83 -7.09 5.66 2.81
CA HIS A 83 -7.18 6.39 1.54
C HIS A 83 -7.77 7.79 1.73
N GLN A 84 -8.84 7.91 2.52
CA GLN A 84 -9.47 9.20 2.85
C GLN A 84 -8.54 10.11 3.67
N GLU A 85 -7.80 9.54 4.63
CA GLU A 85 -6.77 10.26 5.39
C GLU A 85 -5.69 10.84 4.46
N ARG A 86 -5.21 10.06 3.49
CA ARG A 86 -4.22 10.54 2.50
C ARG A 86 -4.78 11.62 1.59
N LEU A 87 -6.02 11.49 1.12
CA LEU A 87 -6.66 12.55 0.33
C LEU A 87 -6.78 13.85 1.14
N ALA A 88 -7.15 13.77 2.42
CA ALA A 88 -7.16 14.93 3.29
C ALA A 88 -5.76 15.55 3.44
N GLU A 89 -4.73 14.71 3.62
CA GLU A 89 -3.35 15.15 3.73
C GLU A 89 -2.82 15.81 2.45
N VAL A 90 -3.12 15.26 1.26
CA VAL A 90 -2.77 15.88 -0.02
C VAL A 90 -3.34 17.31 -0.08
N ASN A 91 -4.64 17.45 0.19
CA ASN A 91 -5.29 18.76 0.13
C ASN A 91 -4.76 19.73 1.21
N ARG A 92 -4.41 19.24 2.40
CA ARG A 92 -3.76 20.04 3.45
C ARG A 92 -2.42 20.61 2.94
N ARG A 93 -1.55 19.75 2.39
CA ARG A 93 -0.23 20.17 1.87
C ARG A 93 -0.35 21.13 0.70
N GLU A 94 -1.31 20.97 -0.19
CA GLU A 94 -1.52 21.93 -1.28
C GLU A 94 -2.01 23.29 -0.77
N ALA A 95 -2.90 23.31 0.22
CA ALA A 95 -3.34 24.56 0.83
C ALA A 95 -2.18 25.29 1.55
N GLU A 96 -1.30 24.56 2.22
CA GLU A 96 -0.06 25.10 2.83
C GLU A 96 0.91 25.63 1.77
N ALA A 97 1.10 24.90 0.67
CA ALA A 97 1.94 25.32 -0.44
C ALA A 97 1.46 26.63 -1.08
N LEU A 98 0.13 26.78 -1.26
CA LEU A 98 -0.46 28.03 -1.75
C LEU A 98 -0.29 29.19 -0.76
N ALA A 99 -0.19 28.90 0.54
CA ALA A 99 0.11 29.89 1.58
C ALA A 99 1.62 30.22 1.68
N GLY A 100 2.46 29.62 0.85
CA GLY A 100 3.90 29.85 0.82
C GLY A 100 4.74 28.84 1.60
N ASP A 101 4.14 27.79 2.16
CA ASP A 101 4.85 26.73 2.88
C ASP A 101 4.78 25.40 2.12
N TRP A 102 5.83 25.10 1.35
CA TRP A 102 6.01 23.82 0.66
C TRP A 102 7.11 22.97 1.30
N SER A 103 7.43 23.21 2.58
CA SER A 103 8.45 22.44 3.31
C SER A 103 8.10 20.95 3.47
N ALA A 104 6.81 20.60 3.39
CA ALA A 104 6.31 19.24 3.47
C ALA A 104 6.65 18.36 2.24
N PHE A 105 7.15 18.94 1.15
CA PHE A 105 7.53 18.21 -0.05
C PHE A 105 9.04 17.88 -0.03
N PRO A 106 9.46 16.72 -0.56
CA PRO A 106 10.88 16.37 -0.65
C PRO A 106 11.66 17.41 -1.47
N ASP A 107 12.80 17.83 -0.92
CA ASP A 107 13.60 18.94 -1.42
C ASP A 107 14.56 18.57 -2.56
N GLY A 108 14.74 17.27 -2.79
CA GLY A 108 15.57 16.75 -3.88
C GLY A 108 17.06 16.99 -3.68
N LYS A 109 17.50 17.24 -2.44
CA LYS A 109 18.92 17.44 -2.11
C LYS A 109 19.81 16.30 -2.59
N GLU A 110 19.28 15.08 -2.67
CA GLU A 110 19.96 13.90 -3.20
C GLU A 110 20.34 14.00 -4.69
N PHE A 111 19.75 14.92 -5.45
CA PHE A 111 20.03 15.16 -6.87
C PHE A 111 20.94 16.37 -7.12
N GLN A 112 21.40 17.03 -6.07
CA GLN A 112 22.25 18.21 -6.20
C GLN A 112 23.62 17.83 -6.79
N ASP A 113 24.01 18.56 -7.83
CA ASP A 113 25.30 18.41 -8.50
C ASP A 113 25.99 19.79 -8.55
N ALA A 114 27.15 19.89 -7.90
CA ALA A 114 27.92 21.12 -7.81
C ALA A 114 28.61 21.50 -9.12
N GLU A 115 28.82 20.54 -10.03
CA GLU A 115 29.43 20.79 -11.34
C GLU A 115 28.39 21.17 -12.41
N HIS A 116 27.11 21.14 -12.06
CA HIS A 116 26.04 21.39 -13.01
C HIS A 116 25.99 22.87 -13.44
N PRO A 117 25.91 23.18 -14.75
CA PRO A 117 26.15 24.54 -15.26
C PRO A 117 25.24 25.65 -14.73
N TYR A 118 24.07 25.31 -14.19
CA TYR A 118 23.07 26.28 -13.72
C TYR A 118 22.26 25.80 -12.50
N ALA A 119 22.55 24.62 -11.93
CA ALA A 119 21.68 24.07 -10.88
C ALA A 119 21.75 24.87 -9.58
N LEU A 120 22.94 25.39 -9.26
CA LEU A 120 23.17 26.22 -8.09
C LEU A 120 22.58 27.62 -8.28
N ASP A 121 22.79 28.24 -9.44
CA ASP A 121 22.31 29.60 -9.71
C ASP A 121 20.77 29.71 -9.74
N LEU A 122 20.09 28.63 -10.17
CA LEU A 122 18.62 28.56 -10.22
C LEU A 122 18.00 27.92 -8.97
N ASP A 123 18.79 27.61 -7.94
CA ASP A 123 18.35 26.92 -6.73
C ASP A 123 17.46 25.70 -7.07
N LEU A 124 17.95 24.81 -7.94
CA LEU A 124 17.14 23.70 -8.44
C LEU A 124 16.82 22.67 -7.37
N PHE A 125 17.72 22.44 -6.40
CA PHE A 125 17.59 21.38 -5.39
C PHE A 125 17.91 21.90 -3.99
N GLY A 126 17.34 21.23 -2.97
CA GLY A 126 17.51 21.58 -1.57
C GLY A 126 16.35 22.41 -1.01
N PRO A 127 16.44 22.87 0.24
CA PRO A 127 15.35 23.58 0.90
C PRO A 127 14.93 24.84 0.13
N HIS A 128 13.63 24.99 -0.08
CA HIS A 128 12.98 26.10 -0.79
C HIS A 128 13.34 26.19 -2.28
N SER A 129 13.89 25.12 -2.85
CA SER A 129 14.24 25.02 -4.27
C SER A 129 13.04 24.95 -5.21
N LEU A 130 13.31 25.19 -6.50
CA LEU A 130 12.34 24.98 -7.57
C LEU A 130 11.85 23.52 -7.61
N PHE A 131 12.73 22.54 -7.39
CA PHE A 131 12.33 21.14 -7.30
C PHE A 131 11.33 20.93 -6.16
N GLN A 132 11.63 21.43 -4.95
CA GLN A 132 10.73 21.27 -3.81
C GLN A 132 9.35 21.88 -4.08
N PHE A 133 9.32 23.06 -4.69
CA PHE A 133 8.08 23.74 -5.04
C PHE A 133 7.22 22.93 -6.03
N LEU A 134 7.84 22.36 -7.06
CA LEU A 134 7.15 21.60 -8.12
C LEU A 134 6.85 20.15 -7.75
N ASN A 135 7.55 19.57 -6.78
CA ASN A 135 7.52 18.14 -6.53
C ASN A 135 6.19 17.69 -5.92
N ARG A 136 5.38 16.98 -6.72
CA ARG A 136 4.18 16.22 -6.29
C ARG A 136 4.29 14.73 -6.59
N THR A 137 5.51 14.27 -6.85
CA THR A 137 5.77 12.86 -7.16
C THR A 137 5.56 12.00 -5.92
N SER A 138 5.10 10.77 -6.13
CA SER A 138 4.85 9.82 -5.04
C SER A 138 5.92 8.75 -4.90
N THR A 139 6.82 8.64 -5.88
CA THR A 139 7.83 7.57 -5.94
C THR A 139 9.24 8.13 -6.15
N SER A 140 10.25 7.40 -5.69
CA SER A 140 11.69 7.57 -5.92
C SER A 140 12.02 7.69 -7.42
N VAL A 141 11.45 6.81 -8.23
CA VAL A 141 11.58 6.86 -9.70
C VAL A 141 10.95 8.14 -10.26
N GLY A 142 9.78 8.54 -9.75
CA GLY A 142 9.12 9.79 -10.14
C GLY A 142 9.96 11.03 -9.78
N ARG A 143 10.51 11.06 -8.55
CA ARG A 143 11.41 12.12 -8.07
C ARG A 143 12.64 12.24 -8.97
N ALA A 144 13.32 11.12 -9.23
CA ALA A 144 14.48 11.10 -10.11
C ALA A 144 14.14 11.56 -11.53
N ARG A 145 12.95 11.21 -12.04
CA ARG A 145 12.48 11.67 -13.35
C ARG A 145 12.22 13.17 -13.39
N LEU A 146 11.61 13.72 -12.35
CA LEU A 146 11.40 15.17 -12.21
C LEU A 146 12.73 15.91 -12.12
N ALA A 147 13.68 15.41 -11.32
CA ALA A 147 15.02 15.99 -11.21
C ALA A 147 15.71 16.02 -12.58
N ALA A 148 15.69 14.90 -13.32
CA ALA A 148 16.24 14.83 -14.67
C ALA A 148 15.54 15.79 -15.66
N PHE A 149 14.26 16.10 -15.47
CA PHE A 149 13.55 17.08 -16.29
C PHE A 149 13.96 18.53 -15.99
N LEU A 150 14.37 18.84 -14.75
CA LEU A 150 14.87 20.16 -14.37
C LEU A 150 16.34 20.36 -14.72
N SER A 151 17.14 19.29 -14.68
CA SER A 151 18.58 19.34 -15.00
C SER A 151 18.89 19.31 -16.50
N ALA A 152 17.95 18.95 -17.37
CA ALA A 152 18.21 18.87 -18.80
C ALA A 152 17.03 19.40 -19.65
N PRO A 153 17.31 20.22 -20.68
CA PRO A 153 16.28 20.72 -21.57
C PRO A 153 15.65 19.58 -22.38
N ALA A 154 14.34 19.69 -22.64
CA ALA A 154 13.63 18.77 -23.52
C ALA A 154 13.69 19.24 -24.98
N SER A 155 13.59 18.30 -25.93
CA SER A 155 13.40 18.68 -27.34
C SER A 155 12.03 19.33 -27.56
N PRO A 156 11.84 20.14 -28.62
CA PRO A 156 10.54 20.78 -28.89
C PRO A 156 9.36 19.80 -28.99
N ALA A 157 9.60 18.61 -29.57
CA ALA A 157 8.59 17.56 -29.66
C ALA A 157 8.21 17.02 -28.27
N GLN A 158 9.21 16.72 -27.42
CA GLN A 158 8.98 16.26 -26.06
C GLN A 158 8.28 17.32 -25.21
N LEU A 159 8.61 18.60 -25.39
CA LEU A 159 7.97 19.70 -24.69
C LEU A 159 6.47 19.79 -25.06
N ALA A 160 6.14 19.71 -26.35
CA ALA A 160 4.75 19.73 -26.82
C ALA A 160 3.94 18.56 -26.22
N ASP A 161 4.52 17.36 -26.16
CA ASP A 161 3.86 16.20 -25.57
C ASP A 161 3.66 16.35 -24.05
N ARG A 162 4.66 16.88 -23.32
CA ARG A 162 4.52 17.17 -21.88
C ARG A 162 3.44 18.23 -21.62
N GLN A 163 3.42 19.31 -22.40
CA GLN A 163 2.41 20.37 -22.27
C GLN A 163 1.01 19.84 -22.53
N ARG A 164 0.83 19.00 -23.55
CA ARG A 164 -0.45 18.34 -23.84
C ARG A 164 -0.89 17.47 -22.66
N ALA A 165 0.03 16.66 -22.11
CA ALA A 165 -0.26 15.82 -20.94
C ALA A 165 -0.65 16.64 -19.70
N ILE A 166 0.04 17.76 -19.44
CA ILE A 166 -0.29 18.68 -18.34
C ILE A 166 -1.66 19.31 -18.57
N ALA A 167 -1.96 19.78 -19.78
CA ALA A 167 -3.26 20.37 -20.12
C ALA A 167 -4.40 19.38 -19.89
N THR A 168 -4.25 18.12 -20.33
CA THR A 168 -5.25 17.07 -20.11
C THR A 168 -5.50 16.79 -18.62
N LEU A 169 -4.46 16.81 -17.78
CA LEU A 169 -4.57 16.44 -16.37
C LEU A 169 -4.89 17.60 -15.43
N SER A 170 -4.74 18.85 -15.87
CA SER A 170 -4.93 20.05 -15.03
C SER A 170 -6.33 20.08 -14.39
N ASP A 171 -7.36 19.79 -15.18
CA ASP A 171 -8.76 19.86 -14.75
C ASP A 171 -9.23 18.60 -14.00
N GLU A 172 -8.46 17.50 -14.06
CA GLU A 172 -8.78 16.19 -13.48
C GLU A 172 -8.32 16.08 -12.01
N ILE A 173 -8.72 17.03 -11.16
CA ILE A 173 -8.27 17.11 -9.75
C ILE A 173 -8.52 15.82 -8.96
N ASP A 174 -9.70 15.22 -9.12
CA ASP A 174 -10.05 13.98 -8.42
C ASP A 174 -9.12 12.84 -8.83
N TRP A 175 -8.86 12.70 -10.14
CA TRP A 175 -7.95 11.68 -10.64
C TRP A 175 -6.53 11.90 -10.13
N ARG A 176 -6.00 13.13 -10.22
CA ARG A 176 -4.64 13.47 -9.78
C ARG A 176 -4.44 13.17 -8.29
N GLN A 177 -5.36 13.61 -7.43
CA GLN A 177 -5.26 13.40 -5.99
C GLN A 177 -5.44 11.94 -5.60
N ASN A 178 -6.33 11.19 -6.26
CA ASN A 178 -6.46 9.76 -6.03
C ASN A 178 -5.18 9.01 -6.45
N PHE A 179 -4.61 9.35 -7.61
CA PHE A 179 -3.35 8.76 -8.08
C PHE A 179 -2.21 9.02 -7.08
N GLN A 180 -2.09 10.25 -6.58
CA GLN A 180 -1.09 10.62 -5.56
C GLN A 180 -1.32 9.88 -4.24
N ALA A 181 -2.57 9.82 -3.75
CA ALA A 181 -2.91 9.11 -2.52
C ALA A 181 -2.67 7.59 -2.59
N ILE A 182 -2.88 6.98 -3.76
CA ILE A 182 -2.50 5.58 -4.03
C ILE A 182 -0.98 5.46 -4.04
N GLY A 183 -0.27 6.37 -4.69
CA GLY A 183 1.19 6.40 -4.72
C GLY A 183 1.80 6.40 -3.31
N TRP A 184 1.28 7.22 -2.41
CA TRP A 184 1.69 7.30 -1.00
C TRP A 184 1.37 6.05 -0.16
N GLN A 185 0.63 5.08 -0.70
CA GLN A 185 0.50 3.77 -0.07
C GLN A 185 1.75 2.92 -0.21
N THR A 186 2.54 3.18 -1.24
CA THR A 186 3.67 2.35 -1.61
C THR A 186 4.81 2.58 -0.63
N ASP A 187 5.34 1.48 -0.09
CA ASP A 187 6.62 1.51 0.60
C ASP A 187 7.72 1.53 -0.47
N ASP A 188 8.16 2.74 -0.82
CA ASP A 188 9.10 2.97 -1.90
C ASP A 188 10.50 3.23 -1.35
N ASP A 189 11.25 2.14 -1.20
CA ASP A 189 12.68 2.17 -0.91
C ASP A 189 13.46 1.95 -2.22
N PRO A 190 14.32 2.89 -2.64
CA PRO A 190 15.23 2.71 -3.77
C PRO A 190 16.03 1.40 -3.72
N HIS A 191 16.40 0.91 -2.53
CA HIS A 191 17.14 -0.35 -2.37
C HIS A 191 16.31 -1.58 -2.79
N HIS A 192 14.99 -1.54 -2.60
CA HIS A 192 14.10 -2.61 -3.06
C HIS A 192 14.06 -2.67 -4.59
N LEU A 193 14.06 -1.51 -5.25
CA LEU A 193 14.09 -1.43 -6.71
C LEU A 193 15.39 -1.98 -7.29
N ASP A 194 16.53 -1.65 -6.67
CA ASP A 194 17.83 -2.19 -7.09
C ASP A 194 17.92 -3.70 -6.84
N SER A 195 17.41 -4.17 -5.71
CA SER A 195 17.30 -5.61 -5.41
C SER A 195 16.45 -6.35 -6.44
N LEU A 196 15.31 -5.76 -6.84
CA LEU A 196 14.44 -6.31 -7.87
C LEU A 196 15.13 -6.36 -9.25
N ARG A 197 15.84 -5.29 -9.63
CA ARG A 197 16.62 -5.25 -10.88
C ARG A 197 17.71 -6.31 -10.90
N GLN A 198 18.45 -6.45 -9.79
CA GLN A 198 19.46 -7.50 -9.64
C GLN A 198 18.84 -8.89 -9.72
N TRP A 199 17.67 -9.11 -9.13
CA TRP A 199 16.96 -10.38 -9.22
C TRP A 199 16.51 -10.71 -10.65
N LEU A 200 15.95 -9.74 -11.39
CA LEU A 200 15.55 -9.91 -12.79
C LEU A 200 16.73 -10.25 -13.71
N ALA A 201 17.93 -9.78 -13.38
CA ALA A 201 19.16 -10.07 -14.13
C ALA A 201 19.72 -11.48 -13.85
N ARG A 202 19.25 -12.19 -12.81
CA ARG A 202 19.73 -13.54 -12.50
C ARG A 202 19.13 -14.56 -13.47
N PRO A 203 19.91 -15.54 -13.93
CA PRO A 203 19.37 -16.63 -14.73
C PRO A 203 18.35 -17.43 -13.92
N PRO A 204 17.31 -18.00 -14.57
CA PRO A 204 16.30 -18.77 -13.87
C PRO A 204 16.93 -19.99 -13.18
N PHE A 205 16.74 -20.09 -11.86
CA PHE A 205 17.29 -21.20 -11.07
C PHE A 205 16.55 -22.52 -11.29
N VAL A 206 15.22 -22.45 -11.45
CA VAL A 206 14.32 -23.59 -11.57
C VAL A 206 14.01 -23.93 -13.04
N ALA A 207 13.72 -22.91 -13.85
CA ALA A 207 13.34 -23.12 -15.25
C ALA A 207 14.53 -23.70 -16.03
N GLY A 208 14.39 -24.94 -16.48
CA GLY A 208 15.42 -25.68 -17.24
C GLY A 208 16.06 -26.86 -16.50
N ARG A 209 15.78 -27.07 -15.20
CA ARG A 209 16.34 -28.21 -14.44
C ARG A 209 15.25 -29.22 -14.06
N ALA A 210 15.20 -30.35 -14.76
CA ALA A 210 14.17 -31.39 -14.57
C ALA A 210 14.08 -31.90 -13.12
N ALA A 211 15.23 -32.09 -12.45
CA ALA A 211 15.27 -32.50 -11.03
C ALA A 211 14.60 -31.48 -10.10
N MET A 212 14.77 -30.17 -10.36
CA MET A 212 14.18 -29.11 -9.55
C MET A 212 12.66 -29.04 -9.77
N ASN A 213 12.20 -29.18 -11.01
CA ASN A 213 10.77 -29.25 -11.32
C ASN A 213 10.09 -30.46 -10.66
N LEU A 214 10.76 -31.62 -10.66
CA LEU A 214 10.25 -32.84 -10.03
C LEU A 214 10.21 -32.69 -8.51
N ALA A 215 11.24 -32.08 -7.91
CA ALA A 215 11.24 -31.77 -6.47
C ALA A 215 10.13 -30.79 -6.08
N LEU A 216 9.85 -29.77 -6.91
CA LEU A 216 8.84 -28.74 -6.66
C LEU A 216 7.42 -29.31 -6.57
N VAL A 217 7.15 -30.40 -7.28
CA VAL A 217 5.86 -31.12 -7.23
C VAL A 217 5.89 -32.28 -6.22
N GLY A 218 6.99 -33.02 -6.16
CA GLY A 218 7.13 -34.21 -5.32
C GLY A 218 7.17 -33.91 -3.82
N LEU A 219 7.89 -32.87 -3.40
CA LEU A 219 8.02 -32.51 -1.98
C LEU A 219 6.68 -32.13 -1.33
N PRO A 220 5.83 -31.25 -1.92
CA PRO A 220 4.51 -30.96 -1.38
C PRO A 220 3.62 -32.19 -1.27
N LEU A 221 3.63 -33.08 -2.28
CA LEU A 221 2.83 -34.30 -2.26
C LEU A 221 3.28 -35.28 -1.18
N LEU A 222 4.59 -35.45 -0.99
CA LEU A 222 5.15 -36.24 0.09
C LEU A 222 4.80 -35.65 1.47
N GLY A 223 4.84 -34.33 1.61
CA GLY A 223 4.41 -33.64 2.82
C GLY A 223 2.93 -33.84 3.12
N LEU A 224 2.07 -33.74 2.10
CA LEU A 224 0.63 -33.97 2.23
C LEU A 224 0.32 -35.43 2.59
N ALA A 225 1.02 -36.38 1.95
CA ALA A 225 0.90 -37.81 2.26
C ALA A 225 1.36 -38.11 3.69
N GLY A 226 2.46 -37.49 4.15
CA GLY A 226 2.94 -37.59 5.52
C GLY A 226 1.93 -37.01 6.54
N LEU A 227 1.31 -35.87 6.23
CA LEU A 227 0.25 -35.29 7.07
C LEU A 227 -0.98 -36.19 7.15
N ILE A 228 -1.44 -36.75 6.03
CA ILE A 228 -2.56 -37.69 5.99
C ILE A 228 -2.23 -38.95 6.79
N LEU A 229 -1.03 -39.50 6.61
CA LEU A 229 -0.56 -40.65 7.38
C LEU A 229 -0.52 -40.34 8.88
N TRP A 230 -0.06 -39.15 9.26
CA TRP A 230 -0.05 -38.69 10.65
C TRP A 230 -1.46 -38.63 11.23
N ILE A 231 -2.44 -38.08 10.51
CA ILE A 231 -3.85 -38.00 10.94
C ILE A 231 -4.47 -39.39 11.11
N ILE A 232 -4.13 -40.35 10.24
CA ILE A 232 -4.73 -41.69 10.22
C ILE A 232 -4.07 -42.64 11.22
N VAL A 233 -2.74 -42.62 11.31
CA VAL A 233 -1.94 -43.66 12.00
C VAL A 233 -1.53 -43.24 13.40
N LEU A 234 -1.23 -41.96 13.63
CA LEU A 234 -0.89 -41.47 14.96
C LEU A 234 -2.16 -41.03 15.67
N PRO A 235 -2.38 -41.49 16.92
CA PRO A 235 -3.54 -41.05 17.67
C PRO A 235 -3.46 -39.54 17.86
N TRP A 236 -4.44 -38.82 17.34
CA TRP A 236 -4.57 -37.36 17.40
C TRP A 236 -4.45 -36.79 18.82
N TYR A 237 -4.67 -37.60 19.87
CA TYR A 237 -4.48 -37.21 21.27
C TYR A 237 -3.01 -37.06 21.70
N ALA A 238 -2.05 -37.63 20.96
CA ALA A 238 -0.62 -37.45 21.23
C ALA A 238 -0.15 -36.00 20.95
N ALA A 239 -0.88 -35.27 20.10
CA ALA A 239 -0.64 -33.86 19.83
C ALA A 239 -1.16 -32.93 20.95
N LEU A 240 -2.01 -33.43 21.85
CA LEU A 240 -2.52 -32.68 23.02
C LEU A 240 -1.62 -32.82 24.26
N LEU A 241 -0.60 -33.70 24.21
CA LEU A 241 0.37 -33.92 25.29
C LEU A 241 1.66 -33.09 25.13
N PHE A 242 1.73 -32.23 24.11
CA PHE A 242 2.78 -31.24 23.86
C PHE A 242 2.16 -29.87 23.64
#